data_AF-A0A8B6ECV4-F1
#
_entry.id   AF-A0A8B6ECV4-F1
#
_cell.length_a   1.000
_cell.length_b   1.000
_cell.length_c   1.000
_cell.angle_alpha   90.00
_cell.angle_beta   90.00
_cell.angle_gamma   90.00
#
_symmetry.space_group_name_H-M   'P 1'
#
loop_
_entity.id
_entity.type
_entity.pdbx_description
1 polymer ?
#
loop_
_entity_poly.entity_id
_entity_poly.type
_entity_poly.pdbx_seq_one_letter_code
_entity_poly.pdbx_strand_id
1 'polypeptide(L)'
;MYILFLMISSVCADCSTIINGYLPNPNDCSSFIQCGHGISYTMPCPTGLHWNRRINVCDWPSNAGCVIVSWPRGRYSLPKSKSGCPVGWAEGCIYQDNEDIHNVNDVRYNHHFYGIFGKNTKLCYCTKTKYGGLGSWPRGNYCIARKGGSCPSGFRTGSIYWDDEDHNNANSKNGILPDGTYNRNTRIYYCCRSDGPSYKSIVLPTSKPFYLYHYTSTLCQSVRGMSAREEFVKTDDEDIHNNTSYDGGSHPKKTERTRIYYCYYS
;
A
#
# COMPACT_ATOMS: atom_id res chain seq x y z
N MET A 1 -13.01 -13.18 -35.60
CA MET A 1 -11.87 -12.38 -35.14
C MET A 1 -12.00 -12.26 -33.63
N TYR A 2 -11.12 -12.92 -32.88
CA TYR A 2 -11.28 -13.24 -31.46
C TYR A 2 -11.16 -12.00 -30.56
N ILE A 3 -12.14 -11.79 -29.66
CA ILE A 3 -12.03 -10.82 -28.56
C ILE A 3 -11.38 -11.54 -27.39
N LEU A 4 -10.10 -11.24 -27.15
CA LEU A 4 -9.34 -11.69 -26.00
C LEU A 4 -9.72 -10.84 -24.78
N PHE A 5 -10.60 -11.34 -23.92
CA PHE A 5 -10.83 -10.74 -22.60
C PHE A 5 -9.62 -11.08 -21.70
N LEU A 6 -8.79 -10.07 -21.43
CA LEU A 6 -7.74 -10.12 -20.42
C LEU A 6 -8.38 -10.15 -19.03
N MET A 7 -8.24 -11.28 -18.34
CA MET A 7 -8.59 -11.46 -16.93
C MET A 7 -7.67 -10.59 -16.06
N ILE A 8 -8.23 -9.54 -15.46
CA ILE A 8 -7.60 -8.79 -14.37
C ILE A 8 -7.77 -9.65 -13.11
N SER A 9 -6.74 -10.41 -12.73
CA SER A 9 -6.72 -11.14 -11.46
C SER A 9 -6.48 -10.16 -10.31
N SER A 10 -7.58 -9.55 -9.85
CA SER A 10 -7.73 -9.08 -8.48
C SER A 10 -8.26 -10.27 -7.69
N VAL A 11 -7.70 -10.57 -6.51
CA VAL A 11 -8.13 -11.71 -5.69
C VAL A 11 -9.47 -11.40 -5.00
N CYS A 12 -10.52 -11.30 -5.81
CA CYS A 12 -11.90 -11.42 -5.40
C CYS A 12 -12.21 -12.92 -5.24
N ALA A 13 -13.09 -13.30 -4.33
CA ALA A 13 -13.62 -14.66 -4.30
C ALA A 13 -14.39 -14.89 -5.61
N ASP A 14 -13.72 -15.50 -6.59
CA ASP A 14 -14.18 -15.65 -7.95
C ASP A 14 -14.73 -17.06 -8.17
N CYS A 15 -15.92 -17.13 -8.76
CA CYS A 15 -16.64 -18.37 -9.06
C CYS A 15 -16.05 -19.12 -10.27
N SER A 16 -14.90 -18.67 -10.80
CA SER A 16 -14.15 -19.36 -11.86
C SER A 16 -13.77 -20.81 -11.54
N THR A 17 -13.66 -21.16 -10.25
CA THR A 17 -13.39 -22.53 -9.79
C THR A 17 -14.60 -23.24 -9.18
N ILE A 18 -15.72 -22.53 -8.98
CA ILE A 18 -16.95 -23.06 -8.36
C ILE A 18 -18.15 -22.64 -9.21
N ILE A 19 -18.66 -23.57 -10.01
CA ILE A 19 -19.82 -23.33 -10.90
C ILE A 19 -21.07 -22.98 -10.08
N ASN A 20 -21.35 -23.74 -9.03
CA ASN A 20 -22.47 -23.52 -8.12
C ASN A 20 -21.99 -23.72 -6.67
N GLY A 21 -22.31 -22.78 -5.78
CA GLY A 21 -21.95 -22.91 -4.37
C GLY A 21 -21.84 -21.58 -3.63
N TYR A 22 -21.09 -21.60 -2.54
CA TYR A 22 -20.88 -20.43 -1.69
C TYR A 22 -19.40 -20.23 -1.38
N LEU A 23 -18.96 -18.99 -1.35
CA LEU A 23 -17.63 -18.55 -0.98
C LEU A 23 -17.73 -17.50 0.14
N PRO A 24 -16.78 -17.46 1.08
CA PRO A 24 -16.73 -16.36 2.04
C PRO A 24 -16.43 -15.06 1.30
N ASN A 25 -17.08 -13.97 1.69
CA ASN A 25 -16.64 -12.65 1.25
C ASN A 25 -15.34 -12.31 2.01
N PRO A 26 -14.20 -12.10 1.31
CA PRO A 26 -12.92 -11.83 1.96
C PRO A 26 -12.88 -10.47 2.68
N ASN A 27 -13.82 -9.58 2.37
CA ASN A 27 -13.77 -8.18 2.75
C ASN A 27 -14.84 -7.78 3.77
N ASP A 28 -15.87 -8.61 3.92
CA ASP A 28 -17.02 -8.32 4.74
C ASP A 28 -17.60 -9.61 5.31
N CYS A 29 -17.47 -9.81 6.62
CA CYS A 29 -18.05 -10.98 7.26
C CYS A 29 -19.58 -10.97 7.27
N SER A 30 -20.22 -9.81 7.10
CA SER A 30 -21.67 -9.68 7.03
C SER A 30 -22.25 -10.01 5.65
N SER A 31 -21.45 -10.57 4.74
CA SER A 31 -21.91 -11.08 3.46
C SER A 31 -21.12 -12.32 3.02
N PHE A 32 -21.65 -13.00 2.01
CA PHE A 32 -21.02 -14.13 1.35
C PHE A 32 -21.22 -14.03 -0.15
N ILE A 33 -20.47 -14.81 -0.91
CA ILE A 33 -20.62 -14.88 -2.36
C ILE A 33 -21.35 -16.16 -2.72
N GLN A 34 -22.47 -16.02 -3.41
CA GLN A 34 -23.19 -17.12 -4.03
C GLN A 34 -22.73 -17.24 -5.48
N CYS A 35 -22.26 -18.43 -5.85
CA CYS A 35 -21.90 -18.78 -7.21
C CYS A 35 -23.09 -19.48 -7.87
N GLY A 36 -23.52 -18.99 -9.03
CA GLY A 36 -24.53 -19.63 -9.88
C GLY A 36 -24.10 -19.56 -11.34
N HIS A 37 -23.94 -20.72 -11.98
CA HIS A 37 -23.41 -20.85 -13.35
C HIS A 37 -22.08 -20.10 -13.58
N GLY A 38 -21.19 -20.11 -12.58
CA GLY A 38 -19.89 -19.43 -12.63
C GLY A 38 -19.95 -17.91 -12.44
N ILE A 39 -21.12 -17.35 -12.14
CA ILE A 39 -21.32 -15.92 -11.85
C ILE A 39 -21.42 -15.72 -10.34
N SER A 40 -20.68 -14.73 -9.82
CA SER A 40 -20.68 -14.37 -8.40
C SER A 40 -21.74 -13.33 -8.05
N TYR A 41 -22.54 -13.60 -7.03
CA TYR A 41 -23.51 -12.69 -6.43
C TYR A 41 -23.15 -12.45 -4.97
N THR A 42 -23.00 -11.19 -4.56
CA THR A 42 -22.76 -10.88 -3.14
C THR A 42 -24.10 -10.85 -2.40
N MET A 43 -24.23 -11.73 -1.41
CA MET A 43 -25.44 -11.92 -0.62
C MET A 43 -25.19 -11.42 0.81
N PRO A 44 -26.02 -10.50 1.34
CA PRO A 44 -25.89 -10.04 2.71
C PRO A 44 -26.38 -11.12 3.68
N CYS A 45 -25.72 -11.19 4.83
CA CYS A 45 -26.27 -11.87 6.00
C CYS A 45 -27.32 -11.00 6.70
N PRO A 46 -28.27 -11.61 7.42
CA PRO A 46 -29.12 -10.87 8.35
C PRO A 46 -28.29 -10.04 9.32
N THR A 47 -28.84 -8.89 9.73
CA THR A 47 -28.14 -7.91 10.58
C THR A 47 -27.52 -8.57 11.81
N GLY A 48 -26.21 -8.37 12.00
CA GLY A 48 -25.45 -8.89 13.13
C GLY A 48 -24.91 -10.31 12.98
N LEU A 49 -25.23 -11.01 11.89
CA LEU A 49 -24.70 -12.35 11.59
C LEU A 49 -23.52 -12.29 10.61
N HIS A 50 -22.61 -13.25 10.76
CA HIS A 50 -21.45 -13.43 9.90
C HIS A 50 -21.53 -14.74 9.11
N TRP A 51 -20.96 -14.76 7.91
CA TRP A 51 -20.89 -15.99 7.12
C TRP A 51 -19.99 -17.05 7.78
N ASN A 52 -20.61 -18.19 8.13
CA ASN A 52 -19.93 -19.37 8.65
C ASN A 52 -19.62 -20.32 7.50
N ARG A 53 -18.39 -20.25 6.98
CA ARG A 53 -17.95 -21.10 5.85
C ARG A 53 -17.93 -22.60 6.19
N ARG A 54 -17.90 -23.00 7.46
CA ARG A 54 -17.87 -24.42 7.85
C ARG A 54 -19.20 -25.12 7.55
N ILE A 55 -20.30 -24.38 7.72
CA ILE A 55 -21.66 -24.92 7.58
C ILE A 55 -22.50 -24.18 6.52
N ASN A 56 -21.89 -23.20 5.82
CA ASN A 56 -22.50 -22.42 4.74
C ASN A 56 -23.81 -21.72 5.13
N VAL A 57 -23.83 -21.09 6.30
CA VAL A 57 -24.95 -20.24 6.76
C VAL A 57 -24.43 -18.97 7.41
N CYS A 58 -25.29 -17.96 7.52
CA CYS A 58 -25.04 -16.82 8.39
C CYS A 58 -25.29 -17.23 9.84
N ASP A 59 -24.31 -17.01 10.69
CA ASP A 59 -24.28 -17.46 12.09
C ASP A 59 -23.75 -16.34 12.98
N TRP A 60 -23.84 -16.52 14.29
CA TRP A 60 -23.27 -15.57 15.24
C TRP A 60 -21.76 -15.42 15.02
N PRO A 61 -21.20 -14.19 15.13
CA PRO A 61 -19.78 -13.93 14.88
C PRO A 61 -18.82 -14.87 15.64
N SER A 62 -19.17 -15.26 16.86
CA SER A 62 -18.40 -16.21 17.69
C SER A 62 -18.31 -17.61 17.09
N ASN A 63 -19.37 -18.06 16.39
CA ASN A 63 -19.46 -19.39 15.79
C ASN A 63 -18.93 -19.40 14.35
N ALA A 64 -19.21 -18.33 13.61
CA ALA A 64 -18.79 -18.17 12.23
C ALA A 64 -17.27 -18.21 12.08
N GLY A 65 -16.54 -17.73 13.10
CA GLY A 65 -15.08 -17.64 13.06
C GLY A 65 -14.58 -16.75 11.93
N CYS A 66 -15.45 -15.90 11.37
CA CYS A 66 -15.13 -15.01 10.28
C CYS A 66 -14.25 -13.89 10.82
N VAL A 67 -13.03 -13.82 10.32
CA VAL A 67 -12.04 -12.82 10.72
C VAL A 67 -12.00 -11.78 9.62
N ILE A 68 -12.66 -10.63 9.82
CA ILE A 68 -12.41 -9.47 8.94
C ILE A 68 -10.96 -9.11 9.17
N VAL A 69 -10.11 -9.35 8.17
CA VAL A 69 -8.74 -8.88 8.23
C VAL A 69 -8.80 -7.36 8.17
N SER A 70 -8.67 -6.74 9.34
CA SER A 70 -8.60 -5.29 9.46
C SER A 70 -7.15 -4.82 9.36
N TRP A 71 -6.97 -3.60 8.88
CA TRP A 71 -5.66 -2.95 8.87
C TRP A 71 -5.06 -2.89 10.29
N PRO A 72 -3.78 -3.28 10.49
CA PRO A 72 -3.18 -3.41 11.82
C PRO A 72 -3.24 -2.16 12.69
N ARG A 73 -3.09 -2.33 14.00
CA ARG A 73 -3.18 -1.22 14.95
C ARG A 73 -2.11 -0.16 14.69
N GLY A 74 -2.54 1.11 14.63
CA GLY A 74 -1.65 2.27 14.55
C GLY A 74 -2.16 3.38 13.63
N ARG A 75 -1.34 4.42 13.50
CA ARG A 75 -1.44 5.47 12.49
C ARG A 75 -0.27 5.33 11.54
N TYR A 76 -0.52 5.39 10.24
CA TYR A 76 0.50 5.24 9.20
C TYR A 76 -0.08 5.66 7.86
N SER A 77 0.81 5.82 6.88
CA SER A 77 0.45 6.17 5.52
C SER A 77 1.04 5.14 4.54
N LEU A 78 0.30 4.87 3.48
CA LEU A 78 0.73 4.02 2.36
C LEU A 78 0.65 4.83 1.06
N PRO A 79 1.53 4.57 0.07
CA PRO A 79 1.37 5.15 -1.26
C PRO A 79 0.00 4.80 -1.84
N LYS A 80 -0.67 5.79 -2.43
CA LYS A 80 -1.97 5.61 -3.06
C LYS A 80 -1.79 4.89 -4.39
N SER A 81 -2.49 3.78 -4.56
CA SER A 81 -2.62 3.09 -5.85
C SER A 81 -3.76 3.68 -6.69
N LYS A 82 -3.77 3.39 -7.99
CA LYS A 82 -4.86 3.76 -8.91
C LYS A 82 -6.22 3.20 -8.49
N SER A 83 -6.27 2.14 -7.66
CA SER A 83 -7.51 1.60 -7.07
C SER A 83 -8.08 2.44 -5.91
N GLY A 84 -7.38 3.51 -5.53
CA GLY A 84 -7.79 4.42 -4.46
C GLY A 84 -7.51 3.89 -3.05
N CYS A 85 -7.98 4.63 -2.05
CA CYS A 85 -7.68 4.32 -0.66
C CYS A 85 -8.63 3.27 -0.04
N PRO A 86 -8.17 2.58 1.03
CA PRO A 86 -9.06 1.84 1.91
C PRO A 86 -10.14 2.75 2.50
N VAL A 87 -11.33 2.19 2.77
CA VAL A 87 -12.47 2.95 3.29
C VAL A 87 -12.10 3.62 4.61
N GLY A 88 -12.45 4.91 4.73
CA GLY A 88 -12.23 5.70 5.94
C GLY A 88 -10.80 6.23 6.12
N TRP A 89 -9.91 6.06 5.13
CA TRP A 89 -8.58 6.67 5.13
C TRP A 89 -8.60 8.04 4.48
N ALA A 90 -7.80 8.96 5.01
CA ALA A 90 -7.63 10.29 4.44
C ALA A 90 -6.68 10.23 3.23
N GLU A 91 -6.78 11.20 2.34
CA GLU A 91 -5.90 11.33 1.18
C GLU A 91 -5.06 12.59 1.27
N GLY A 92 -3.90 12.58 0.63
CA GLY A 92 -3.07 13.77 0.44
C GLY A 92 -2.00 13.52 -0.62
N CYS A 93 -1.51 14.58 -1.23
CA CYS A 93 -0.47 14.49 -2.25
C CYS A 93 0.67 15.48 -1.97
N ILE A 94 1.88 15.05 -2.27
CA ILE A 94 3.04 15.92 -2.44
C ILE A 94 3.25 16.16 -3.93
N TYR A 95 3.58 17.39 -4.28
CA TYR A 95 4.08 17.79 -5.57
C TYR A 95 5.50 18.30 -5.37
N GLN A 96 6.43 17.63 -6.04
CA GLN A 96 7.84 17.96 -6.08
C GLN A 96 8.16 18.51 -7.47
N ASP A 97 8.73 19.70 -7.48
CA ASP A 97 9.30 20.37 -8.64
C ASP A 97 10.75 19.87 -8.75
N ASN A 98 11.00 18.95 -9.67
CA ASN A 98 12.20 18.08 -9.70
C ASN A 98 13.12 18.41 -10.89
N GLU A 99 13.32 19.69 -11.22
CA GLU A 99 14.30 20.21 -12.22
C GLU A 99 13.80 20.45 -13.66
N ASP A 100 14.37 21.50 -14.28
CA ASP A 100 13.89 22.15 -15.50
C ASP A 100 14.64 21.81 -16.82
N ILE A 101 15.89 21.31 -16.78
CA ILE A 101 16.86 21.32 -17.90
C ILE A 101 17.44 19.92 -18.22
N HIS A 102 17.55 18.99 -17.25
CA HIS A 102 18.08 17.62 -17.41
C HIS A 102 17.34 16.50 -16.65
N ASN A 103 16.04 16.65 -16.39
CA ASN A 103 15.17 15.68 -15.72
C ASN A 103 15.49 14.18 -15.92
N VAL A 104 16.07 13.54 -14.89
CA VAL A 104 16.26 12.08 -14.86
C VAL A 104 15.22 11.34 -14.02
N ASN A 105 14.07 11.99 -13.77
CA ASN A 105 12.87 11.37 -13.21
C ASN A 105 12.48 10.13 -14.01
N ASP A 106 12.13 9.06 -13.29
CA ASP A 106 11.77 7.79 -13.91
C ASP A 106 10.79 7.04 -13.01
N VAL A 107 9.86 6.33 -13.63
CA VAL A 107 8.89 5.51 -12.91
C VAL A 107 8.77 4.19 -13.65
N ARG A 108 8.52 3.11 -12.90
CA ARG A 108 8.34 1.80 -13.52
C ARG A 108 7.27 1.86 -14.63
N TYR A 109 7.58 1.32 -15.81
CA TYR A 109 6.60 1.19 -16.89
C TYR A 109 5.35 0.43 -16.41
N ASN A 110 4.17 0.94 -16.79
CA ASN A 110 2.87 0.43 -16.38
C ASN A 110 2.69 0.39 -14.84
N HIS A 111 3.26 1.33 -14.09
CA HIS A 111 3.09 1.43 -12.63
C HIS A 111 1.62 1.62 -12.21
N HIS A 112 1.34 1.33 -10.94
CA HIS A 112 -0.01 1.49 -10.37
C HIS A 112 -0.12 2.65 -9.36
N PHE A 113 0.90 3.50 -9.23
CA PHE A 113 0.80 4.70 -8.40
C PHE A 113 -0.27 5.66 -8.91
N TYR A 114 -0.99 6.28 -7.98
CA TYR A 114 -1.82 7.45 -8.27
C TYR A 114 -0.96 8.71 -8.10
N GLY A 115 -0.66 9.36 -9.22
CA GLY A 115 0.32 10.44 -9.25
C GLY A 115 0.63 10.91 -10.67
N ILE A 116 1.60 11.82 -10.77
CA ILE A 116 2.18 12.33 -12.01
C ILE A 116 3.68 12.09 -11.91
N PHE A 117 4.27 11.51 -12.95
CA PHE A 117 5.69 11.16 -12.96
C PHE A 117 6.24 11.54 -14.33
N GLY A 118 6.77 12.75 -14.43
CA GLY A 118 7.31 13.30 -15.67
C GLY A 118 8.40 14.30 -15.33
N LYS A 119 8.29 15.53 -15.85
CA LYS A 119 9.17 16.62 -15.44
C LYS A 119 9.11 16.86 -13.92
N ASN A 120 7.89 16.90 -13.38
CA ASN A 120 7.64 17.04 -11.95
C ASN A 120 6.95 15.79 -11.39
N THR A 121 7.13 15.54 -10.10
CA THR A 121 6.60 14.35 -9.44
C THR A 121 5.46 14.71 -8.50
N LYS A 122 4.30 14.11 -8.72
CA LYS A 122 3.19 14.13 -7.77
C LYS A 122 3.00 12.74 -7.20
N LEU A 123 3.23 12.56 -5.91
CA LEU A 123 2.98 11.30 -5.21
C LEU A 123 1.86 11.47 -4.17
N CYS A 124 0.84 10.62 -4.25
CA CYS A 124 -0.29 10.65 -3.34
C CYS A 124 -0.26 9.50 -2.34
N TYR A 125 -0.89 9.71 -1.19
CA TYR A 125 -0.91 8.81 -0.05
C TYR A 125 -2.32 8.55 0.45
N CYS A 126 -2.52 7.34 0.93
CA CYS A 126 -3.63 6.98 1.80
C CYS A 126 -3.13 6.99 3.23
N THR A 127 -3.76 7.77 4.10
CA THR A 127 -3.35 7.94 5.49
C THR A 127 -4.43 7.48 6.47
N LYS A 128 -4.07 6.51 7.32
CA LYS A 128 -4.86 6.10 8.47
C LYS A 128 -4.64 7.07 9.62
N THR A 129 -5.56 8.02 9.78
CA THR A 129 -5.44 9.12 10.77
C THR A 129 -5.90 8.72 12.17
N LYS A 130 -6.95 7.90 12.26
CA LYS A 130 -7.48 7.42 13.54
C LYS A 130 -6.62 6.27 14.05
N TYR A 131 -6.13 6.39 15.29
CA TYR A 131 -5.46 5.29 15.96
C TYR A 131 -6.48 4.18 16.23
N GLY A 132 -6.31 3.03 15.61
CA GLY A 132 -7.25 1.91 15.69
C GLY A 132 -6.78 0.75 14.83
N GLY A 133 -7.63 -0.25 14.62
CA GLY A 133 -7.28 -1.51 13.95
C GLY A 133 -7.09 -2.67 14.94
N LEU A 134 -7.07 -3.89 14.41
CA LEU A 134 -6.91 -5.12 15.19
C LEU A 134 -5.53 -5.74 14.96
N GLY A 135 -4.95 -6.25 16.04
CA GLY A 135 -3.64 -6.89 16.02
C GLY A 135 -2.46 -5.93 15.80
N SER A 136 -1.26 -6.49 15.94
CA SER A 136 -0.01 -5.82 15.57
C SER A 136 0.32 -6.11 14.12
N TRP A 137 1.14 -5.24 13.51
CA TRP A 137 1.68 -5.55 12.19
C TRP A 137 2.43 -6.89 12.20
N PRO A 138 2.26 -7.75 11.19
CA PRO A 138 2.96 -9.04 11.12
C PRO A 138 4.47 -8.87 10.98
N ARG A 139 5.26 -9.79 11.57
CA ARG A 139 6.71 -9.85 11.36
C ARG A 139 7.03 -10.08 9.88
N GLY A 140 8.06 -9.42 9.38
CA GLY A 140 8.42 -9.48 7.96
C GLY A 140 9.52 -8.50 7.56
N ASN A 141 9.64 -8.24 6.26
CA ASN A 141 10.63 -7.34 5.67
C ASN A 141 9.97 -6.31 4.75
N TYR A 142 9.60 -5.15 5.29
CA TYR A 142 8.90 -4.09 4.57
C TYR A 142 8.87 -2.79 5.38
N CYS A 143 8.53 -1.68 4.73
CA CYS A 143 8.26 -0.41 5.41
C CYS A 143 6.88 0.17 5.08
N ILE A 144 6.48 1.12 5.92
CA ILE A 144 5.34 2.02 5.75
C ILE A 144 5.79 3.45 6.02
N ALA A 145 5.06 4.45 5.50
CA ALA A 145 5.36 5.83 5.82
C ALA A 145 4.81 6.16 7.22
N ARG A 146 5.63 6.81 8.05
CA ARG A 146 5.32 7.08 9.45
C ARG A 146 4.17 8.09 9.53
N LYS A 147 3.28 7.91 10.50
CA LYS A 147 2.26 8.92 10.81
C LYS A 147 2.03 9.01 12.31
N GLY A 148 1.93 10.24 12.83
CA GLY A 148 1.57 10.49 14.22
C GLY A 148 2.77 10.47 15.17
N GLY A 149 3.96 10.82 14.66
CA GLY A 149 5.17 11.08 15.42
C GLY A 149 5.96 9.83 15.85
N SER A 150 5.39 8.64 15.69
CA SER A 150 5.99 7.39 16.16
C SER A 150 5.60 6.22 15.26
N CYS A 151 6.42 5.17 15.30
CA CYS A 151 6.15 3.95 14.54
C CYS A 151 5.24 2.99 15.29
N PRO A 152 4.40 2.21 14.59
CA PRO A 152 3.71 1.07 15.20
C PRO A 152 4.70 0.08 15.83
N SER A 153 4.23 -0.69 16.81
CA SER A 153 5.07 -1.68 17.51
C SER A 153 5.73 -2.67 16.55
N GLY A 154 7.04 -2.92 16.78
CA GLY A 154 7.88 -3.78 15.96
C GLY A 154 8.62 -3.09 14.81
N PHE A 155 8.31 -1.83 14.50
CA PHE A 155 9.03 -1.06 13.48
C PHE A 155 10.12 -0.16 14.11
N ARG A 156 11.18 0.06 13.32
CA ARG A 156 12.22 1.05 13.58
C ARG A 156 11.99 2.28 12.71
N THR A 157 12.28 3.45 13.26
CA THR A 157 12.14 4.74 12.56
C THR A 157 13.33 4.98 11.64
N GLY A 158 13.07 5.61 10.50
CA GLY A 158 14.08 6.27 9.69
C GLY A 158 13.48 7.39 8.84
N SER A 159 14.29 7.98 7.97
CA SER A 159 13.88 9.00 7.02
C SER A 159 14.74 8.98 5.77
N ILE A 160 14.13 9.36 4.65
CA ILE A 160 14.84 9.74 3.43
C ILE A 160 14.72 11.26 3.28
N TYR A 161 15.80 11.88 2.83
CA TYR A 161 15.90 13.30 2.56
C TYR A 161 16.15 13.56 1.08
N TRP A 162 15.47 14.57 0.56
CA TRP A 162 15.62 15.14 -0.77
C TRP A 162 15.94 16.61 -0.63
N ASP A 163 17.07 17.03 -1.18
CA ASP A 163 17.38 18.42 -1.50
C ASP A 163 16.66 18.78 -2.81
N ASP A 164 15.34 19.00 -2.71
CA ASP A 164 14.55 19.46 -3.85
C ASP A 164 15.03 20.86 -4.29
N GLU A 165 14.64 21.24 -5.50
CA GLU A 165 15.06 22.46 -6.20
C GLU A 165 15.03 23.76 -5.38
N ASP A 166 16.12 24.52 -5.51
CA ASP A 166 16.42 25.71 -4.73
C ASP A 166 16.11 27.02 -5.50
N HIS A 167 15.86 26.93 -6.82
CA HIS A 167 15.47 28.05 -7.69
C HIS A 167 14.00 27.93 -8.16
N ASN A 168 13.19 28.98 -7.96
CA ASN A 168 11.77 29.05 -8.36
C ASN A 168 10.85 27.91 -7.87
N ASN A 169 11.17 27.31 -6.72
CA ASN A 169 10.47 26.18 -6.12
C ASN A 169 8.92 26.32 -6.08
N ALA A 170 8.23 25.46 -6.84
CA ALA A 170 6.78 25.33 -6.85
C ALA A 170 6.25 24.11 -6.07
N ASN A 171 7.04 23.56 -5.13
CA ASN A 171 6.61 22.45 -4.28
C ASN A 171 5.29 22.80 -3.58
N SER A 172 4.35 21.86 -3.65
CA SER A 172 3.06 22.04 -3.01
C SER A 172 2.58 20.75 -2.35
N LYS A 173 1.72 20.90 -1.36
CA LYS A 173 1.12 19.78 -0.65
C LYS A 173 -0.35 20.04 -0.38
N ASN A 174 -1.13 18.96 -0.38
CA ASN A 174 -2.53 19.02 0.03
C ASN A 174 -2.94 17.75 0.78
N GLY A 175 -4.06 17.85 1.49
CA GLY A 175 -4.62 16.74 2.24
C GLY A 175 -3.74 16.27 3.41
N ILE A 176 -3.88 15.00 3.78
CA ILE A 176 -3.18 14.42 4.93
C ILE A 176 -2.03 13.53 4.48
N LEU A 177 -0.82 13.99 4.78
CA LEU A 177 0.43 13.35 4.42
C LEU A 177 1.04 12.53 5.57
N PRO A 178 2.02 11.65 5.26
CA PRO A 178 2.92 11.09 6.26
C PRO A 178 3.62 12.16 7.09
N ASP A 179 4.30 11.75 8.15
CA ASP A 179 5.18 12.63 8.89
C ASP A 179 6.38 12.99 8.00
N GLY A 180 6.67 14.29 7.91
CA GLY A 180 7.73 14.79 7.06
C GLY A 180 7.84 16.31 7.06
N THR A 181 8.90 16.81 6.42
CA THR A 181 9.02 18.20 6.00
C THR A 181 8.80 18.25 4.50
N TYR A 182 8.00 19.22 4.06
CA TYR A 182 7.56 19.36 2.67
C TYR A 182 7.55 20.87 2.37
N ASN A 183 8.74 21.44 2.30
CA ASN A 183 8.96 22.87 2.07
C ASN A 183 9.97 23.02 0.93
N ARG A 184 11.05 23.79 1.13
CA ARG A 184 12.15 23.88 0.17
C ARG A 184 12.73 22.49 -0.13
N ASN A 185 12.93 21.71 0.92
CA ASN A 185 13.42 20.33 0.84
C ASN A 185 12.36 19.35 1.35
N THR A 186 12.44 18.12 0.89
CA THR A 186 11.53 17.06 1.32
C THR A 186 12.24 16.09 2.25
N ARG A 187 11.63 15.80 3.40
CA ARG A 187 12.02 14.69 4.26
C ARG A 187 10.78 13.88 4.57
N ILE A 188 10.83 12.58 4.33
CA ILE A 188 9.74 11.68 4.68
C ILE A 188 10.24 10.70 5.72
N TYR A 189 9.47 10.52 6.79
CA TYR A 189 9.77 9.54 7.82
C TYR A 189 9.10 8.21 7.52
N TYR A 190 9.80 7.14 7.85
CA TYR A 190 9.39 5.77 7.60
C TYR A 190 9.44 4.94 8.88
N CYS A 191 8.68 3.86 8.83
CA CYS A 191 8.71 2.79 9.79
C CYS A 191 9.03 1.52 9.03
N CYS A 192 10.22 0.95 9.28
CA CYS A 192 10.70 -0.27 8.63
C CYS A 192 10.87 -1.40 9.63
N ARG A 193 10.65 -2.63 9.18
CA ARG A 193 10.93 -3.85 9.95
C ARG A 193 11.56 -4.90 9.06
N SER A 194 12.44 -5.70 9.64
CA SER A 194 13.16 -6.82 9.00
C SER A 194 13.23 -8.04 9.93
N ASP A 195 12.25 -8.17 10.81
CA ASP A 195 12.20 -9.17 11.88
C ASP A 195 11.48 -10.47 11.46
N GLY A 196 11.30 -10.68 10.17
CA GLY A 196 10.79 -11.90 9.56
C GLY A 196 11.22 -12.05 8.09
N PRO A 197 11.24 -13.27 7.56
CA PRO A 197 11.62 -13.53 6.17
C PRO A 197 10.56 -13.02 5.19
N SER A 198 10.98 -12.44 4.06
CA SER A 198 10.07 -11.87 3.06
C SER A 198 9.20 -12.91 2.36
N TYR A 199 9.65 -14.16 2.21
CA TYR A 199 8.87 -15.22 1.56
C TYR A 199 7.75 -15.81 2.45
N LYS A 200 7.75 -15.51 3.76
CA LYS A 200 6.69 -16.00 4.66
C LYS A 200 5.49 -15.06 4.57
N SER A 201 4.38 -15.56 4.02
CA SER A 201 3.18 -14.75 3.80
C SER A 201 2.63 -14.10 5.08
N ILE A 202 2.51 -12.78 5.04
CA ILE A 202 1.80 -12.01 6.07
C ILE A 202 0.32 -11.88 5.70
N VAL A 203 -0.52 -11.65 6.71
CA VAL A 203 -1.96 -11.44 6.52
C VAL A 203 -2.26 -9.95 6.69
N LEU A 204 -2.72 -9.32 5.62
CA LEU A 204 -3.18 -7.93 5.55
C LEU A 204 -4.51 -7.88 4.78
N PRO A 205 -5.29 -6.81 4.88
CA PRO A 205 -6.52 -6.68 4.11
C PRO A 205 -6.22 -6.70 2.61
N THR A 206 -6.90 -7.57 1.86
CA THR A 206 -6.69 -7.79 0.42
C THR A 206 -7.85 -7.28 -0.44
N SER A 207 -8.76 -6.49 0.16
CA SER A 207 -9.97 -5.98 -0.51
C SER A 207 -9.69 -5.02 -1.66
N LYS A 208 -8.52 -4.38 -1.64
CA LYS A 208 -8.05 -3.47 -2.66
C LYS A 208 -6.54 -3.63 -2.84
N PRO A 209 -6.02 -3.41 -4.04
CA PRO A 209 -4.59 -3.32 -4.26
C PRO A 209 -3.94 -2.21 -3.43
N PHE A 210 -2.75 -2.48 -2.90
CA PHE A 210 -2.02 -1.54 -2.04
C PHE A 210 -0.51 -1.64 -2.24
N TYR A 211 0.22 -0.67 -1.67
CA TYR A 211 1.67 -0.65 -1.64
C TYR A 211 2.21 -0.86 -0.23
N LEU A 212 3.31 -1.59 -0.15
CA LEU A 212 4.30 -1.43 0.93
C LEU A 212 5.61 -0.98 0.31
N TYR A 213 6.46 -0.35 1.11
CA TYR A 213 7.82 -0.03 0.68
C TYR A 213 8.68 -1.27 0.76
N HIS A 214 9.46 -1.51 -0.30
CA HIS A 214 10.46 -2.57 -0.28
C HIS A 214 11.60 -2.16 0.67
N TYR A 215 12.19 -3.10 1.41
CA TYR A 215 13.18 -2.77 2.45
C TYR A 215 14.55 -3.40 2.20
N THR A 216 14.87 -4.53 2.83
CA THR A 216 16.24 -5.10 2.78
C THR A 216 16.30 -6.47 2.11
N SER A 217 15.15 -7.12 1.91
CA SER A 217 15.10 -8.41 1.23
C SER A 217 15.37 -8.29 -0.27
N THR A 218 15.72 -9.42 -0.90
CA THR A 218 15.84 -9.51 -2.36
C THR A 218 14.49 -9.44 -3.05
N LEU A 219 13.47 -10.07 -2.44
CA LEU A 219 12.11 -10.13 -2.95
C LEU A 219 11.16 -9.36 -2.04
N CYS A 220 10.07 -8.86 -2.63
CA CYS A 220 8.95 -8.28 -1.89
C CYS A 220 8.39 -9.23 -0.83
N GLN A 221 7.95 -8.66 0.30
CA GLN A 221 7.24 -9.40 1.35
C GLN A 221 6.01 -10.09 0.76
N SER A 222 5.87 -11.41 0.89
CA SER A 222 4.67 -12.15 0.48
C SER A 222 3.48 -11.74 1.33
N VAL A 223 2.34 -11.48 0.70
CA VAL A 223 1.04 -11.23 1.35
C VAL A 223 0.09 -12.35 0.94
N ARG A 224 -0.57 -12.97 1.91
CA ARG A 224 -1.47 -14.10 1.66
C ARG A 224 -2.63 -13.65 0.78
N GLY A 225 -2.78 -14.31 -0.37
CA GLY A 225 -3.87 -14.03 -1.30
C GLY A 225 -3.65 -12.78 -2.15
N MET A 226 -2.40 -12.34 -2.35
CA MET A 226 -2.05 -11.26 -3.29
C MET A 226 -0.79 -11.64 -4.06
N SER A 227 -0.70 -11.19 -5.31
CA SER A 227 0.56 -11.22 -6.07
C SER A 227 1.35 -9.95 -5.79
N ALA A 228 2.68 -10.04 -5.72
CA ALA A 228 3.55 -8.89 -5.46
C ALA A 228 4.38 -8.53 -6.70
N ARG A 229 4.45 -7.23 -7.04
CA ARG A 229 5.32 -6.70 -8.10
C ARG A 229 6.18 -5.57 -7.56
N GLU A 230 7.50 -5.64 -7.79
CA GLU A 230 8.40 -4.53 -7.45
C GLU A 230 8.22 -3.40 -8.49
N GLU A 231 7.96 -2.19 -7.99
CA GLU A 231 7.87 -0.96 -8.76
C GLU A 231 8.80 0.08 -8.15
N PHE A 232 9.17 1.10 -8.92
CA PHE A 232 10.03 2.15 -8.42
C PHE A 232 9.54 3.52 -8.88
N VAL A 233 9.90 4.53 -8.08
CA VAL A 233 9.86 5.94 -8.44
C VAL A 233 11.26 6.48 -8.22
N LYS A 234 11.81 7.11 -9.23
CA LYS A 234 13.07 7.85 -9.20
C LYS A 234 12.73 9.32 -9.37
N THR A 235 13.10 10.10 -8.37
CA THR A 235 13.05 11.56 -8.42
C THR A 235 14.46 12.08 -8.65
N ASP A 236 14.57 13.11 -9.47
CA ASP A 236 15.75 13.92 -9.58
C ASP A 236 15.85 14.83 -8.36
N ASP A 237 17.01 14.81 -7.72
CA ASP A 237 17.42 15.69 -6.65
C ASP A 237 18.70 16.40 -7.09
N GLU A 238 18.72 17.72 -7.00
CA GLU A 238 19.59 18.61 -7.79
C GLU A 238 21.10 18.27 -7.72
N ASP A 239 21.76 18.65 -8.79
CA ASP A 239 23.07 18.23 -9.26
C ASP A 239 24.23 18.76 -8.39
N ILE A 240 25.38 18.13 -8.57
CA ILE A 240 26.72 18.51 -8.11
C ILE A 240 27.04 18.35 -6.60
N HIS A 241 26.09 18.46 -5.67
CA HIS A 241 26.32 18.22 -4.23
C HIS A 241 25.16 17.51 -3.52
N ASN A 242 24.63 16.40 -4.06
CA ASN A 242 23.53 15.63 -3.45
C ASN A 242 23.86 15.33 -1.98
N ASN A 243 23.24 16.05 -1.06
CA ASN A 243 23.47 15.86 0.37
C ASN A 243 22.56 14.75 0.90
N THR A 244 22.53 13.64 0.14
CA THR A 244 21.88 12.35 0.47
C THR A 244 22.45 11.74 1.76
N SER A 245 23.48 12.36 2.35
CA SER A 245 24.09 12.04 3.64
C SER A 245 23.14 12.22 4.84
N TYR A 246 22.01 12.92 4.69
CA TYR A 246 21.05 13.13 5.78
C TYR A 246 19.95 12.07 5.90
N ASP A 247 20.02 11.00 5.12
CA ASP A 247 19.22 9.82 5.41
C ASP A 247 19.55 9.29 6.81
N GLY A 248 18.54 8.76 7.48
CA GLY A 248 18.70 8.35 8.87
C GLY A 248 17.89 7.13 9.22
N GLY A 249 18.43 6.28 10.07
CA GLY A 249 17.71 5.13 10.64
C GLY A 249 17.23 4.12 9.59
N SER A 250 16.10 3.46 9.88
CA SER A 250 15.55 2.41 9.02
C SER A 250 14.57 2.98 8.00
N HIS A 251 14.96 2.98 6.72
CA HIS A 251 14.18 3.52 5.60
C HIS A 251 14.08 2.53 4.43
N PRO A 252 13.14 2.71 3.48
CA PRO A 252 12.98 1.86 2.30
C PRO A 252 14.25 1.65 1.47
N LYS A 253 14.26 0.57 0.68
CA LYS A 253 15.28 0.31 -0.35
C LYS A 253 15.36 1.51 -1.29
N LYS A 254 16.54 2.11 -1.38
CA LYS A 254 16.84 3.20 -2.31
C LYS A 254 18.15 2.95 -3.06
N THR A 255 18.32 3.61 -4.20
CA THR A 255 19.65 3.79 -4.83
C THR A 255 20.24 5.16 -4.47
N GLU A 256 21.51 5.37 -4.83
CA GLU A 256 22.22 6.64 -4.67
C GLU A 256 21.65 7.78 -5.54
N ARG A 257 20.90 7.45 -6.60
CA ARG A 257 20.17 8.41 -7.45
C ARG A 257 18.68 8.48 -7.09
N THR A 258 18.40 8.35 -5.80
CA THR A 258 17.07 8.60 -5.20
C THR A 258 15.92 7.82 -5.84
N ARG A 259 16.21 6.61 -6.34
CA ARG A 259 15.20 5.64 -6.77
C ARG A 259 14.72 4.82 -5.57
N ILE A 260 13.47 5.00 -5.16
CA ILE A 260 12.82 4.20 -4.11
C ILE A 260 12.05 3.03 -4.72
N TYR A 261 12.14 1.87 -4.07
CA TYR A 261 11.43 0.66 -4.47
C TYR A 261 10.21 0.38 -3.58
N TYR A 262 9.17 -0.13 -4.22
CA TYR A 262 7.85 -0.40 -3.66
C TYR A 262 7.41 -1.79 -4.09
N CYS A 263 6.59 -2.42 -3.27
CA CYS A 263 5.91 -3.67 -3.57
C CYS A 263 4.43 -3.37 -3.76
N TYR A 264 3.96 -3.48 -5.01
CA TYR A 264 2.54 -3.41 -5.34
C TYR A 264 1.90 -4.79 -5.14
N TYR A 265 0.78 -4.82 -4.43
CA TYR A 265 0.00 -6.03 -4.15
C TYR A 265 -1.36 -5.94 -4.82
N SER A 266 -1.75 -6.96 -5.57
CA SER A 266 -3.07 -7.08 -6.24
C SER A 266 -3.56 -8.52 -6.31
#